data_AF-A0A178MN25-F1
#
_entry.id   AF-A0A178MN25-F1
#
_cell.length_a   1.000
_cell.length_b   1.000
_cell.length_c   1.000
_cell.angle_alpha   90.00
_cell.angle_beta   90.00
_cell.angle_gamma   90.00
#
_symmetry.space_group_name_H-M   'P 1'
#
loop_
_entity.id
_entity.type
_entity.pdbx_description
1 polymer ?
#
loop_
_entity_poly.entity_id
_entity_poly.type
_entity_poly.pdbx_seq_one_letter_code
_entity_poly.pdbx_strand_id
1 'polypeptide(L)'
;MLLMAYRMVAADGVVRKEESSLLDALRHELSIPAPRREHYVAGPDLTTLANRRAQMAAMLKLSAIAYSDRDFHPEEVRTMVRFGKSLNLSSEDMKAIDSWGRRHEALVREATELIGELDDPSQVLADALSGSTDDGAADGLAGKPVPSLRLPIATGGDKDLSQARDTRLVVACYSVTAGFSQKLPPEWRTIPDAQDSSEELVGLRNKHEAIRNAGAELYALSAQTPDFQKELALRLGLKFPLLSDSQFSFAKAMGLPTIDVGPMTMLRRLTLVISHGIVEHVFYPVFPPDSHAEQVLDWLTANPAA
;
A
#
# COMPACT_ATOMS: atom_id res chain seq x y z
N MET A 1 8.00 -13.35 12.78
CA MET A 1 7.60 -13.82 11.43
C MET A 1 8.80 -13.95 10.49
N LEU A 2 9.50 -12.88 10.11
CA LEU A 2 10.62 -12.95 9.14
C LEU A 2 11.65 -14.04 9.47
N LEU A 3 12.06 -14.15 10.73
CA LEU A 3 13.00 -15.18 11.17
C LEU A 3 12.46 -16.63 11.08
N MET A 4 11.13 -16.81 11.17
CA MET A 4 10.50 -18.12 10.93
C MET A 4 10.58 -18.48 9.44
N ALA A 5 10.36 -17.52 8.54
CA ALA A 5 10.47 -17.74 7.10
C ALA A 5 11.90 -18.05 6.67
N TYR A 6 12.88 -17.30 7.17
CA TYR A 6 14.30 -17.61 6.92
C TYR A 6 14.70 -19.01 7.39
N ARG A 7 14.17 -19.48 8.54
CA ARG A 7 14.40 -20.84 9.03
C ARG A 7 13.67 -21.90 8.22
N MET A 8 12.57 -21.55 7.58
CA MET A 8 11.83 -22.44 6.68
C MET A 8 12.63 -22.66 5.40
N VAL A 9 12.99 -21.58 4.73
CA VAL A 9 13.73 -21.58 3.46
C VAL A 9 15.14 -22.16 3.61
N ALA A 10 15.76 -22.02 4.79
CA ALA A 10 17.06 -22.64 5.07
C ALA A 10 16.96 -24.08 5.62
N ALA A 11 15.77 -24.69 5.68
CA ALA A 11 15.57 -25.97 6.36
C ALA A 11 16.26 -27.15 5.66
N ASP A 12 16.32 -27.14 4.34
CA ASP A 12 17.01 -28.15 3.50
C ASP A 12 18.49 -27.77 3.22
N GLY A 13 18.91 -26.57 3.63
CA GLY A 13 20.26 -26.04 3.42
C GLY A 13 20.50 -25.42 2.04
N VAL A 14 19.47 -25.27 1.20
CA VAL A 14 19.55 -24.68 -0.14
C VAL A 14 18.46 -23.62 -0.29
N VAL A 15 18.87 -22.36 -0.49
CA VAL A 15 17.92 -21.26 -0.75
C VAL A 15 17.81 -21.05 -2.25
N ARG A 16 16.63 -21.29 -2.81
CA ARG A 16 16.32 -21.10 -4.24
C ARG A 16 15.91 -19.66 -4.54
N LYS A 17 15.90 -19.29 -5.82
CA LYS A 17 15.65 -17.91 -6.25
C LYS A 17 14.23 -17.46 -5.86
N GLU A 18 13.25 -18.33 -6.05
CA GLU A 18 11.84 -18.11 -5.76
C GLU A 18 11.61 -17.86 -4.27
N GLU A 19 12.25 -18.66 -3.42
CA GLU A 19 12.19 -18.52 -1.96
C GLU A 19 12.88 -17.23 -1.50
N SER A 20 13.99 -16.85 -2.14
CA SER A 20 14.68 -15.58 -1.89
C SER A 20 13.81 -14.39 -2.25
N SER A 21 13.16 -14.40 -3.42
CA SER A 21 12.24 -13.33 -3.83
C SER A 21 11.08 -13.17 -2.85
N LEU A 22 10.49 -14.27 -2.35
CA LEU A 22 9.43 -14.21 -1.34
C LEU A 22 9.93 -13.72 0.03
N LEU A 23 11.15 -14.05 0.42
CA LEU A 23 11.76 -13.51 1.64
C LEU A 23 12.01 -12.01 1.54
N ASP A 24 12.45 -11.53 0.38
CA ASP A 24 12.63 -10.10 0.13
C ASP A 24 11.30 -9.36 0.10
N ALA A 25 10.27 -9.91 -0.55
CA ALA A 25 8.91 -9.35 -0.53
C ALA A 25 8.36 -9.27 0.90
N LEU A 26 8.51 -10.33 1.70
CA LEU A 26 8.09 -10.35 3.10
C LEU A 26 8.89 -9.36 3.96
N ARG A 27 10.18 -9.17 3.67
CA ARG A 27 11.01 -8.16 4.34
C ARG A 27 10.48 -6.76 4.10
N HIS A 28 10.13 -6.46 2.85
CA HIS A 28 9.52 -5.19 2.46
C HIS A 28 8.15 -5.00 3.12
N GLU A 29 7.27 -6.00 3.07
CA GLU A 29 5.94 -5.95 3.70
C GLU A 29 6.02 -5.62 5.19
N LEU A 30 6.96 -6.25 5.91
CA LEU A 30 7.09 -6.07 7.35
C LEU A 30 7.83 -4.77 7.74
N SER A 31 8.45 -4.08 6.78
CA SER A 31 9.34 -2.93 7.04
C SER A 31 10.45 -3.25 8.05
N ILE A 32 11.03 -4.46 8.00
CA ILE A 32 12.09 -4.91 8.91
C ILE A 32 13.36 -5.18 8.11
N PRO A 33 14.56 -4.76 8.55
CA PRO A 33 15.81 -5.09 7.87
C PRO A 33 16.11 -6.59 7.89
N ALA A 34 17.00 -7.04 6.99
CA ALA A 34 17.43 -8.44 6.95
C ALA A 34 17.98 -8.89 8.32
N PRO A 35 17.69 -10.13 8.78
CA PRO A 35 18.13 -10.58 10.08
C PRO A 35 19.67 -10.63 10.16
N ARG A 36 20.24 -10.17 11.27
CA ARG A 36 21.66 -10.31 11.58
C ARG A 36 21.95 -11.69 12.17
N ARG A 37 23.22 -12.11 12.12
CA ARG A 37 23.69 -13.42 12.63
C ARG A 37 23.21 -13.72 14.06
N GLU A 38 23.16 -12.70 14.91
CA GLU A 38 22.65 -12.75 16.29
C GLU A 38 21.17 -13.17 16.40
N HIS A 39 20.33 -12.75 15.46
CA HIS A 39 18.91 -13.12 15.45
C HIS A 39 18.71 -14.61 15.15
N TYR A 40 19.56 -15.20 14.29
CA TYR A 40 19.48 -16.64 13.99
C TYR A 40 19.79 -17.52 15.19
N VAL A 41 20.70 -17.06 16.06
CA VAL A 41 21.07 -17.75 17.31
C VAL A 41 19.94 -17.68 18.33
N ALA A 42 19.34 -16.49 18.52
CA ALA A 42 18.23 -16.29 19.45
C ALA A 42 16.96 -17.07 19.05
N GLY A 43 16.71 -17.19 17.74
CA GLY A 43 15.51 -17.83 17.22
C GLY A 43 14.26 -16.95 17.29
N PRO A 44 13.15 -17.38 16.66
CA PRO A 44 11.95 -16.56 16.57
C PRO A 44 11.27 -16.43 17.93
N ASP A 45 11.01 -15.20 18.34
CA ASP A 45 10.14 -14.92 19.47
C ASP A 45 8.67 -15.15 19.07
N LEU A 46 8.16 -16.32 19.44
CA LEU A 46 6.80 -16.74 19.14
C LEU A 46 5.77 -16.09 20.06
N THR A 47 6.19 -15.45 21.16
CA THR A 47 5.27 -14.74 22.08
C THR A 47 4.62 -13.52 21.42
N THR A 48 5.26 -12.98 20.38
CA THR A 48 4.72 -11.92 19.51
C THR A 48 3.44 -12.34 18.77
N LEU A 49 3.21 -13.65 18.57
CA LEU A 49 2.00 -14.20 17.96
C LEU A 49 0.95 -14.48 19.05
N ALA A 50 0.48 -13.39 19.67
CA ALA A 50 -0.27 -13.41 20.93
C ALA A 50 -1.66 -14.09 20.88
N ASN A 51 -2.21 -14.36 19.69
CA ASN A 51 -3.53 -14.96 19.54
C ASN A 51 -3.61 -15.93 18.36
N ARG A 52 -4.63 -16.80 18.37
CA ARG A 52 -4.85 -17.83 17.34
C ARG A 52 -4.91 -17.26 15.92
N ARG A 53 -5.45 -16.05 15.74
CA ARG A 53 -5.51 -15.39 14.43
C ARG A 53 -4.10 -15.06 13.92
N ALA A 54 -3.25 -14.47 14.75
CA ALA A 54 -1.86 -14.15 14.40
C ALA A 54 -1.05 -15.43 14.11
N GLN A 55 -1.26 -16.48 14.91
CA GLN A 55 -0.62 -17.78 14.72
C GLN A 55 -1.02 -18.42 13.38
N MET A 56 -2.32 -18.44 13.07
CA MET A 56 -2.84 -18.96 11.80
C MET A 56 -2.31 -18.16 10.60
N ALA A 57 -2.34 -16.83 10.67
CA ALA A 57 -1.84 -15.96 9.60
C ALA A 57 -0.34 -16.18 9.33
N ALA A 58 0.47 -16.31 10.38
CA ALA A 58 1.89 -16.61 10.25
C ALA A 58 2.12 -17.97 9.57
N MET A 59 1.36 -18.99 9.97
CA MET A 59 1.50 -20.34 9.42
C MET A 59 1.01 -20.46 7.97
N LEU A 60 -0.02 -19.71 7.58
CA LEU A 60 -0.46 -19.63 6.18
C LEU A 60 0.61 -18.96 5.31
N LYS A 61 1.19 -17.84 5.75
CA LYS A 61 2.32 -17.20 5.04
C LYS A 61 3.52 -18.14 4.92
N LEU A 62 3.88 -18.86 5.98
CA LEU A 62 4.97 -19.85 5.95
C LEU A 62 4.67 -21.02 5.00
N SER A 63 3.41 -21.48 4.96
CA SER A 63 2.97 -22.50 4.01
C SER A 63 3.13 -22.03 2.56
N ALA A 64 2.72 -20.80 2.25
CA ALA A 64 2.89 -20.25 0.90
C ALA A 64 4.36 -20.18 0.46
N ILE A 65 5.28 -19.88 1.38
CA ILE A 65 6.73 -19.87 1.11
C ILE A 65 7.25 -21.29 0.87
N ALA A 66 6.89 -22.25 1.72
CA ALA A 66 7.38 -23.62 1.61
C ALA A 66 6.85 -24.36 0.35
N TYR A 67 5.75 -23.90 -0.24
CA TYR A 67 5.23 -24.45 -1.49
C TYR A 67 5.74 -23.74 -2.76
N SER A 68 6.65 -22.76 -2.62
CA SER A 68 7.02 -21.85 -3.71
C SER A 68 7.98 -22.43 -4.75
N ASP A 69 8.85 -23.36 -4.37
CA ASP A 69 9.91 -23.91 -5.22
C ASP A 69 9.52 -25.22 -5.93
N ARG A 70 8.23 -25.59 -5.87
CA ARG A 70 7.62 -26.77 -6.50
C ARG A 70 8.08 -28.12 -5.93
N ASP A 71 8.95 -28.14 -4.92
CA ASP A 71 9.47 -29.37 -4.32
C ASP A 71 9.42 -29.28 -2.80
N PHE A 72 8.27 -29.65 -2.22
CA PHE A 72 8.05 -29.56 -0.78
C PHE A 72 8.94 -30.55 -0.03
N HIS A 73 10.02 -30.06 0.58
CA HIS A 73 11.04 -30.92 1.18
C HIS A 73 10.56 -31.50 2.53
N PRO A 74 10.92 -32.76 2.85
CA PRO A 74 10.63 -33.34 4.16
C PRO A 74 11.16 -32.50 5.35
N GLU A 75 12.20 -31.69 5.15
CA GLU A 75 12.74 -30.77 6.17
C GLU A 75 11.84 -29.54 6.42
N GLU A 76 11.18 -29.02 5.38
CA GLU A 76 10.22 -27.91 5.51
C GLU A 76 8.94 -28.38 6.20
N VAL A 77 8.46 -29.59 5.87
CA VAL A 77 7.37 -30.26 6.61
C VAL A 77 7.69 -30.34 8.09
N ARG A 78 8.90 -30.80 8.43
CA ARG A 78 9.35 -30.92 9.83
C ARG A 78 9.40 -29.56 10.52
N THR A 79 9.82 -28.52 9.81
CA THR A 79 9.87 -27.15 10.33
C THR A 79 8.48 -26.57 10.55
N MET A 80 7.54 -26.78 9.62
CA MET A 80 6.13 -26.43 9.77
C MET A 80 5.47 -27.13 10.95
N VAL A 81 5.68 -28.43 11.11
CA VAL A 81 5.14 -29.20 12.25
C VAL A 81 5.73 -28.71 13.57
N ARG A 82 7.03 -28.35 13.59
CA ARG A 82 7.68 -27.79 14.78
C ARG A 82 7.06 -26.46 15.19
N PHE A 83 6.88 -25.53 14.24
CA PHE A 83 6.21 -24.25 14.53
C PHE A 83 4.76 -24.44 14.94
N GLY A 84 4.00 -25.33 14.29
CA GLY A 84 2.63 -25.63 14.66
C GLY A 84 2.50 -26.09 16.11
N LYS A 85 3.39 -26.99 16.55
CA LYS A 85 3.47 -27.42 17.96
C LYS A 85 3.80 -26.27 18.90
N SER A 86 4.80 -25.46 18.58
CA SER A 86 5.21 -24.31 19.41
C SER A 86 4.15 -23.21 19.51
N LEU A 87 3.24 -23.14 18.54
CA LEU A 87 2.11 -22.21 18.52
C LEU A 87 0.80 -22.81 19.05
N ASN A 88 0.84 -24.02 19.63
CA ASN A 88 -0.35 -24.75 20.12
C ASN A 88 -1.45 -24.93 19.07
N LEU A 89 -1.08 -25.12 17.79
CA LEU A 89 -2.04 -25.41 16.73
C LEU A 89 -2.40 -26.89 16.72
N SER A 90 -3.69 -27.17 16.49
CA SER A 90 -4.19 -28.54 16.44
C SER A 90 -3.74 -29.28 15.18
N SER A 91 -3.85 -30.61 15.20
CA SER A 91 -3.60 -31.41 13.99
C SER A 91 -4.56 -31.07 12.84
N GLU A 92 -5.76 -30.62 13.16
CA GLU A 92 -6.76 -30.18 12.18
C GLU A 92 -6.38 -28.84 11.56
N ASP A 93 -5.90 -27.89 12.37
CA ASP A 93 -5.33 -26.63 11.88
C ASP A 93 -4.19 -26.89 10.90
N MET A 94 -3.26 -27.78 11.25
CA MET A 94 -2.11 -28.10 10.40
C MET A 94 -2.54 -28.74 9.07
N LYS A 95 -3.55 -29.61 9.07
CA LYS A 95 -4.12 -30.18 7.84
C LYS A 95 -4.80 -29.11 6.98
N ALA A 96 -5.51 -28.18 7.61
CA ALA A 96 -6.16 -27.07 6.90
C ALA A 96 -5.13 -26.13 6.25
N ILE A 97 -4.04 -25.82 6.96
CA ILE A 97 -2.92 -25.00 6.47
C ILE A 97 -2.20 -25.68 5.30
N ASP A 98 -1.94 -26.99 5.39
CA ASP A 98 -1.34 -27.77 4.30
C ASP A 98 -2.24 -27.79 3.05
N SER A 99 -3.51 -28.11 3.27
CA SER A 99 -4.52 -28.15 2.20
C SER A 99 -4.69 -26.79 1.52
N TRP A 100 -4.66 -25.70 2.29
CA TRP A 100 -4.69 -24.34 1.75
C TRP A 100 -3.43 -24.02 0.95
N GLY A 101 -2.24 -24.35 1.47
CA GLY A 101 -0.96 -24.09 0.78
C GLY A 101 -0.88 -24.73 -0.60
N ARG A 102 -1.27 -26.00 -0.70
CA ARG A 102 -1.35 -26.73 -1.99
C ARG A 102 -2.31 -26.08 -2.98
N ARG A 103 -3.50 -25.65 -2.51
CA ARG A 103 -4.47 -24.95 -3.37
C ARG A 103 -3.95 -23.58 -3.81
N HIS A 104 -3.30 -22.86 -2.90
CA HIS A 104 -2.73 -21.55 -3.18
C HIS A 104 -1.65 -21.65 -4.25
N GLU A 105 -0.69 -22.57 -4.13
CA GLU A 105 0.31 -22.83 -5.18
C GLU A 105 -0.35 -23.15 -6.53
N ALA A 106 -1.36 -24.02 -6.53
CA ALA A 106 -2.03 -24.41 -7.77
C ALA A 106 -2.71 -23.21 -8.46
N LEU A 107 -3.33 -22.31 -7.69
CA LEU A 107 -3.95 -21.09 -8.20
C LEU A 107 -2.90 -20.08 -8.69
N VAL A 108 -1.77 -19.95 -7.98
CA VAL A 108 -0.66 -19.10 -8.40
C VAL A 108 -0.06 -19.60 -9.72
N ARG A 109 0.06 -20.93 -9.88
CA ARG A 109 0.50 -21.54 -11.13
C ARG A 109 -0.47 -21.26 -12.26
N GLU A 110 -1.77 -21.48 -12.04
CA GLU A 110 -2.81 -21.17 -13.03
C GLU A 110 -2.75 -19.69 -13.44
N ALA A 111 -2.58 -18.78 -12.49
CA ALA A 111 -2.39 -17.36 -12.78
C ALA A 111 -1.12 -17.09 -13.61
N THR A 112 0.00 -17.74 -13.28
CA THR A 112 1.26 -17.60 -14.04
C THR A 112 1.12 -18.10 -15.48
N GLU A 113 0.45 -19.24 -15.67
CA GLU A 113 0.16 -19.79 -17.00
C GLU A 113 -0.75 -18.88 -17.83
N LEU A 114 -1.73 -18.23 -17.19
CA LEU A 114 -2.61 -17.26 -17.84
C LEU A 114 -1.91 -15.96 -18.22
N ILE A 115 -0.92 -15.52 -17.43
CA ILE A 115 -0.20 -14.27 -17.67
C ILE A 115 0.94 -14.45 -18.70
N GLY A 116 1.52 -15.65 -18.83
CA GLY A 116 2.67 -15.94 -19.71
C GLY A 116 4.01 -15.90 -18.97
N GLU A 117 5.13 -16.27 -19.62
CA GLU A 117 6.46 -16.29 -18.98
C GLU A 117 6.80 -14.92 -18.37
N LEU A 118 6.90 -14.87 -17.05
CA LEU A 118 7.24 -13.69 -16.25
C LEU A 118 8.66 -13.84 -15.70
N ASP A 119 9.43 -12.75 -15.71
CA ASP A 119 10.80 -12.71 -15.21
C ASP A 119 10.91 -12.91 -13.67
N ASP A 120 9.83 -12.63 -12.91
CA ASP A 120 9.69 -12.95 -11.47
C ASP A 120 8.20 -13.10 -11.02
N PRO A 121 7.67 -14.33 -10.90
CA PRO A 121 6.30 -14.61 -10.47
C PRO A 121 5.98 -14.15 -9.03
N SER A 122 6.98 -14.02 -8.16
CA SER A 122 6.77 -13.70 -6.75
C SER A 122 6.46 -12.23 -6.55
N GLN A 123 7.09 -11.35 -7.34
CA GLN A 123 6.83 -9.91 -7.32
C GLN A 123 5.42 -9.60 -7.87
N VAL A 124 5.04 -10.22 -8.98
CA VAL A 124 3.71 -10.06 -9.58
C VAL A 124 2.63 -10.57 -8.64
N LEU A 125 2.87 -11.69 -7.95
CA LEU A 125 1.95 -12.20 -6.94
C LEU A 125 1.89 -11.28 -5.71
N ALA A 126 3.01 -10.73 -5.25
CA ALA A 126 3.02 -9.74 -4.18
C ALA A 126 2.25 -8.47 -4.56
N ASP A 127 2.38 -8.01 -5.80
CA ASP A 127 1.67 -6.85 -6.34
C ASP A 127 0.17 -7.14 -6.59
N ALA A 128 -0.17 -8.37 -6.95
CA ALA A 128 -1.56 -8.82 -7.07
C ALA A 128 -2.23 -9.01 -5.70
N LEU A 129 -1.47 -9.47 -4.68
CA LEU A 129 -1.94 -9.66 -3.31
C LEU A 129 -1.93 -8.36 -2.49
N SER A 130 -1.11 -7.37 -2.86
CA SER A 130 -1.11 -6.02 -2.29
C SER A 130 -2.31 -5.19 -2.77
N GLY A 131 -2.94 -5.61 -3.88
CA GLY A 131 -4.15 -4.99 -4.40
C GLY A 131 -3.91 -3.68 -5.15
N SER A 132 -2.66 -3.34 -5.45
CA SER A 132 -2.31 -2.08 -6.09
C SER A 132 -1.29 -2.33 -7.20
N THR A 133 -1.69 -3.12 -8.19
CA THR A 133 -0.93 -3.23 -9.45
C THR A 133 -1.06 -1.91 -10.21
N ASP A 134 0.07 -1.31 -10.60
CA ASP A 134 0.05 -0.15 -11.49
C ASP A 134 -0.58 -0.56 -12.83
N ASP A 135 -1.74 0.01 -13.13
CA ASP A 135 -2.48 -0.23 -14.36
C ASP A 135 -2.17 0.81 -15.45
N GLY A 136 -1.18 1.67 -15.23
CA GLY A 136 -0.76 2.73 -16.16
C GLY A 136 -1.78 3.85 -16.29
N ALA A 137 -2.83 3.91 -15.46
CA ALA A 137 -3.87 4.94 -15.61
C ALA A 137 -3.39 6.37 -15.31
N ALA A 138 -2.24 6.52 -14.66
CA ALA A 138 -1.57 7.80 -14.46
C ALA A 138 -0.52 8.14 -15.53
N ASP A 139 -0.32 7.27 -16.53
CA ASP A 139 0.69 7.46 -17.56
C ASP A 139 0.45 8.76 -18.34
N GLY A 140 1.55 9.49 -18.54
CA GLY A 140 1.52 10.79 -19.20
C GLY A 140 0.89 11.91 -18.37
N LEU A 141 0.61 11.74 -17.07
CA LEU A 141 0.31 12.86 -16.18
C LEU A 141 1.54 13.73 -15.91
N ALA A 142 2.72 13.12 -15.74
CA ALA A 142 3.98 13.85 -15.64
C ALA A 142 4.24 14.67 -16.92
N GLY A 143 4.63 15.93 -16.75
CA GLY A 143 4.83 16.91 -17.82
C GLY A 143 3.56 17.60 -18.32
N LYS A 144 2.36 17.21 -17.87
CA LYS A 144 1.12 17.90 -18.28
C LYS A 144 0.98 19.27 -17.60
N PRO A 145 0.47 20.28 -18.33
CA PRO A 145 0.04 21.53 -17.73
C PRO A 145 -1.21 21.33 -16.87
N VAL A 146 -1.19 21.95 -15.70
CA VAL A 146 -2.32 21.95 -14.77
C VAL A 146 -3.36 22.96 -15.27
N PRO A 147 -4.64 22.57 -15.40
CA PRO A 147 -5.69 23.46 -15.88
C PRO A 147 -5.95 24.58 -14.87
N SER A 148 -6.20 25.78 -15.37
CA SER A 148 -6.65 26.90 -14.53
C SER A 148 -8.11 26.69 -14.13
N LEU A 149 -8.29 26.05 -12.98
CA LEU A 149 -9.57 25.74 -12.37
C LEU A 149 -9.51 26.08 -10.89
N ARG A 150 -10.56 26.74 -10.39
CA ARG A 150 -10.68 27.08 -8.97
C ARG A 150 -11.37 25.95 -8.22
N LEU A 151 -10.64 25.34 -7.31
CA LEU A 151 -11.13 24.29 -6.43
C LEU A 151 -11.52 24.89 -5.07
N PRO A 152 -12.77 24.71 -4.61
CA PRO A 152 -13.19 25.14 -3.28
C PRO A 152 -12.34 24.50 -2.18
N ILE A 153 -11.91 25.32 -1.21
CA ILE A 153 -11.22 24.85 -0.02
C ILE A 153 -12.25 24.60 1.08
N ALA A 154 -12.16 23.46 1.78
CA ALA A 154 -13.11 23.05 2.83
C ALA A 154 -13.29 24.09 3.96
N THR A 155 -12.24 24.86 4.27
CA THR A 155 -12.27 25.93 5.29
C THR A 155 -12.71 27.29 4.74
N GLY A 156 -13.04 27.39 3.46
CA GLY A 156 -13.44 28.60 2.76
C GLY A 156 -12.39 29.12 1.78
N GLY A 157 -12.86 29.84 0.75
CA GLY A 157 -12.04 30.29 -0.38
C GLY A 157 -11.90 29.22 -1.47
N ASP A 158 -11.02 29.50 -2.43
CA ASP A 158 -10.67 28.60 -3.52
C ASP A 158 -9.16 28.63 -3.81
N LYS A 159 -8.66 27.57 -4.47
CA LYS A 159 -7.28 27.48 -4.96
C LYS A 159 -7.27 27.13 -6.43
N ASP A 160 -6.49 27.86 -7.22
CA ASP A 160 -6.10 27.46 -8.57
C ASP A 160 -4.70 26.84 -8.51
N LEU A 161 -4.60 25.54 -8.83
CA LEU A 161 -3.36 24.77 -8.78
C LEU A 161 -2.41 25.10 -9.95
N SER A 162 -2.91 25.70 -11.04
CA SER A 162 -2.07 26.16 -12.16
C SER A 162 -1.21 27.38 -11.80
N GLN A 163 -1.59 28.12 -10.75
CA GLN A 163 -0.90 29.32 -10.28
C GLN A 163 0.28 29.00 -9.32
N ALA A 164 0.74 27.74 -9.28
CA ALA A 164 1.96 27.36 -8.60
C ALA A 164 3.16 28.06 -9.25
N ARG A 165 3.62 29.17 -8.68
CA ARG A 165 4.79 29.91 -9.17
C ARG A 165 6.05 29.40 -8.49
N ASP A 166 6.44 30.06 -7.41
CA ASP A 166 7.74 29.88 -6.75
C ASP A 166 7.74 28.78 -5.68
N THR A 167 6.59 28.16 -5.41
CA THR A 167 6.44 27.07 -4.43
C THR A 167 5.89 25.84 -5.13
N ARG A 168 6.58 24.70 -4.95
CA ARG A 168 6.11 23.40 -5.41
C ARG A 168 4.87 22.98 -4.62
N LEU A 169 3.85 22.45 -5.28
CA LEU A 169 2.65 21.94 -4.62
C LEU A 169 2.72 20.41 -4.59
N VAL A 170 2.40 19.81 -3.44
CA VAL A 170 2.10 18.40 -3.32
C VAL A 170 0.59 18.27 -3.17
N VAL A 171 -0.07 17.61 -4.12
CA VAL A 171 -1.52 17.42 -4.13
C VAL A 171 -1.82 15.93 -3.97
N ALA A 172 -2.16 15.52 -2.75
CA ALA A 172 -2.54 14.15 -2.43
C ALA A 172 -4.02 13.93 -2.76
N CYS A 173 -4.28 13.26 -3.87
CA CYS A 173 -5.61 12.86 -4.28
C CYS A 173 -6.00 11.58 -3.55
N TYR A 174 -7.08 11.63 -2.79
CA TYR A 174 -7.58 10.50 -2.01
C TYR A 174 -9.01 10.14 -2.43
N SER A 175 -9.37 8.88 -2.22
CA SER A 175 -10.62 8.34 -2.75
C SER A 175 -11.83 8.74 -1.90
N VAL A 176 -11.89 8.23 -0.68
CA VAL A 176 -12.99 8.44 0.24
C VAL A 176 -12.53 8.31 1.70
N THR A 177 -13.25 8.98 2.60
CA THR A 177 -13.15 8.78 4.05
C THR A 177 -14.54 8.57 4.63
N ALA A 178 -14.64 7.73 5.66
CA ALA A 178 -15.87 7.66 6.46
C ALA A 178 -16.15 9.03 7.11
N GLY A 179 -17.43 9.40 7.20
CA GLY A 179 -17.88 10.56 7.97
C GLY A 179 -18.24 10.17 9.39
N PHE A 180 -18.41 11.16 10.28
CA PHE A 180 -18.78 10.90 11.68
C PHE A 180 -20.05 10.02 11.83
N SER A 181 -21.06 10.25 11.00
CA SER A 181 -22.33 9.51 11.00
C SER A 181 -22.44 8.45 9.91
N GLN A 182 -21.48 8.38 8.99
CA GLN A 182 -21.53 7.53 7.80
C GLN A 182 -20.37 6.55 7.81
N LYS A 183 -20.68 5.27 7.98
CA LYS A 183 -19.71 4.18 7.80
C LYS A 183 -19.60 3.85 6.32
N LEU A 184 -18.38 3.62 5.85
CA LEU A 184 -18.17 3.00 4.55
C LEU A 184 -18.73 1.57 4.57
N PRO A 185 -19.35 1.10 3.47
CA PRO A 185 -19.82 -0.27 3.38
C PRO A 185 -18.69 -1.28 3.65
N PRO A 186 -18.91 -2.32 4.48
CA PRO A 186 -17.85 -3.29 4.83
C PRO A 186 -17.19 -3.94 3.61
N GLU A 187 -17.94 -4.15 2.53
CA GLU A 187 -17.49 -4.71 1.26
C GLU A 187 -16.47 -3.83 0.52
N TRP A 188 -16.36 -2.54 0.84
CA TRP A 188 -15.34 -1.66 0.25
C TRP A 188 -13.95 -1.92 0.81
N ARG A 189 -13.83 -2.58 1.97
CA ARG A 189 -12.53 -2.92 2.57
C ARG A 189 -11.70 -3.87 1.71
N THR A 190 -12.32 -4.62 0.82
CA THR A 190 -11.64 -5.52 -0.11
C THR A 190 -11.28 -4.87 -1.44
N ILE A 191 -11.71 -3.62 -1.67
CA ILE A 191 -11.39 -2.85 -2.88
C ILE A 191 -10.28 -1.86 -2.48
N PRO A 192 -9.03 -2.07 -2.92
CA PRO A 192 -7.85 -1.32 -2.48
C PRO A 192 -8.02 0.21 -2.55
N ASP A 193 -8.51 0.72 -3.68
CA ASP A 193 -8.79 2.15 -3.86
C ASP A 193 -10.03 2.67 -3.11
N ALA A 194 -10.92 1.80 -2.62
CA ALA A 194 -12.14 2.21 -1.89
C ALA A 194 -11.98 2.16 -0.37
N GLN A 195 -10.79 1.81 0.13
CA GLN A 195 -10.50 1.80 1.55
C GLN A 195 -10.47 3.22 2.12
N ASP A 196 -10.72 3.35 3.41
CA ASP A 196 -10.69 4.64 4.12
C ASP A 196 -9.31 5.30 3.98
N SER A 197 -9.28 6.54 3.51
CA SER A 197 -8.04 7.31 3.30
C SER A 197 -7.58 8.06 4.55
N SER A 198 -8.24 7.86 5.71
CA SER A 198 -7.90 8.56 6.95
C SER A 198 -6.45 8.32 7.41
N GLU A 199 -5.92 7.11 7.25
CA GLU A 199 -4.53 6.79 7.65
C GLU A 199 -3.50 7.54 6.81
N GLU A 200 -3.73 7.64 5.49
CA GLU A 200 -2.89 8.41 4.56
C GLU A 200 -2.85 9.89 4.93
N LEU A 201 -4.03 10.49 5.17
CA LEU A 201 -4.14 11.89 5.56
C LEU A 201 -3.50 12.18 6.91
N VAL A 202 -3.56 11.23 7.85
CA VAL A 202 -2.86 11.30 9.14
C VAL A 202 -1.34 11.21 8.94
N GLY A 203 -0.85 10.32 8.08
CA GLY A 203 0.57 10.23 7.72
C GLY A 203 1.10 11.55 7.14
N LEU A 204 0.37 12.11 6.17
CA LEU A 204 0.67 13.40 5.55
C LEU A 204 0.63 14.54 6.58
N ARG A 205 -0.33 14.55 7.50
CA ARG A 205 -0.41 15.53 8.60
C ARG A 205 0.84 15.46 9.47
N ASN A 206 1.29 14.26 9.83
CA ASN A 206 2.46 14.06 10.68
C ASN A 206 3.75 14.54 10.00
N LYS A 207 3.83 14.51 8.66
CA LYS A 207 4.98 14.97 7.87
C LYS A 207 4.80 16.40 7.29
N HIS A 208 3.67 17.07 7.53
CA HIS A 208 3.33 18.35 6.89
C HIS A 208 4.39 19.45 7.11
N GLU A 209 4.95 19.58 8.31
CA GLU A 209 6.03 20.55 8.56
C GLU A 209 7.33 20.17 7.85
N ALA A 210 7.66 18.88 7.76
CA ALA A 210 8.84 18.41 7.03
C ALA A 210 8.70 18.66 5.52
N ILE A 211 7.53 18.39 4.94
CA ILE A 211 7.20 18.68 3.53
C ILE A 211 7.34 20.19 3.25
N ARG A 212 6.85 21.03 4.18
CA ARG A 212 7.00 22.48 4.09
C ARG A 212 8.46 22.92 4.14
N ASN A 213 9.24 22.36 5.05
CA ASN A 213 10.67 22.64 5.17
C ASN A 213 11.47 22.17 3.95
N ALA A 214 10.97 21.16 3.22
CA ALA A 214 11.50 20.72 1.94
C ALA A 214 11.06 21.61 0.75
N GLY A 215 10.40 22.75 1.01
CA GLY A 215 10.05 23.74 0.00
C GLY A 215 8.72 23.48 -0.73
N ALA A 216 7.86 22.61 -0.20
CA ALA A 216 6.58 22.28 -0.83
C ALA A 216 5.37 22.63 0.04
N GLU A 217 4.27 23.04 -0.60
CA GLU A 217 2.98 23.24 0.05
C GLU A 217 2.07 22.02 -0.19
N LEU A 218 1.54 21.44 0.89
CA LEU A 218 0.68 20.25 0.82
C LEU A 218 -0.80 20.65 0.69
N TYR A 219 -1.50 19.97 -0.19
CA TYR A 219 -2.96 19.98 -0.35
C TYR A 219 -3.46 18.53 -0.41
N ALA A 220 -4.66 18.28 0.08
CA ALA A 220 -5.39 17.05 -0.22
C ALA A 220 -6.58 17.35 -1.14
N LEU A 221 -6.93 16.42 -2.02
CA LEU A 221 -7.99 16.60 -3.02
C LEU A 221 -8.86 15.34 -3.10
N SER A 222 -10.18 15.51 -3.09
CA SER A 222 -11.12 14.42 -3.38
C SER A 222 -12.42 14.93 -4.00
N ALA A 223 -13.26 14.00 -4.44
CA ALA A 223 -14.62 14.30 -4.91
C ALA A 223 -15.62 14.52 -3.75
N GLN A 224 -15.19 14.48 -2.48
CA GLN A 224 -16.08 14.77 -1.36
C GLN A 224 -16.42 16.26 -1.30
N THR A 225 -17.62 16.58 -0.81
CA THR A 225 -18.10 17.97 -0.71
C THR A 225 -17.29 18.78 0.31
N PRO A 226 -17.24 20.11 0.19
CA PRO A 226 -16.52 20.96 1.15
C PRO A 226 -16.99 20.75 2.60
N ASP A 227 -18.29 20.56 2.83
CA ASP A 227 -18.84 20.32 4.17
C ASP A 227 -18.30 19.02 4.80
N PHE A 228 -18.20 17.95 3.99
CA PHE A 228 -17.67 16.67 4.44
C PHE A 228 -16.17 16.75 4.72
N GLN A 229 -15.43 17.43 3.84
CA GLN A 229 -13.99 17.67 4.02
C GLN A 229 -13.70 18.57 5.23
N LYS A 230 -14.58 19.53 5.53
CA LYS A 230 -14.45 20.40 6.71
C LYS A 230 -14.60 19.61 8.00
N GLU A 231 -15.58 18.70 8.07
CA GLU A 231 -15.72 17.76 9.18
C GLU A 231 -14.47 16.88 9.33
N LEU A 232 -14.01 16.28 8.23
CA LEU A 232 -12.82 15.43 8.18
C LEU A 232 -11.57 16.17 8.70
N ALA A 233 -11.34 17.39 8.23
CA ALA A 233 -10.21 18.20 8.65
C ALA A 233 -10.23 18.48 10.15
N LEU A 234 -11.40 18.78 10.72
CA LEU A 234 -11.57 18.98 12.17
C LEU A 234 -11.34 17.68 12.94
N ARG A 235 -11.96 16.58 12.51
CA ARG A 235 -11.87 15.27 13.18
C ARG A 235 -10.45 14.72 13.20
N LEU A 236 -9.72 14.85 12.10
CA LEU A 236 -8.33 14.36 11.99
C LEU A 236 -7.29 15.42 12.38
N GLY A 237 -7.70 16.64 12.73
CA GLY A 237 -6.77 17.73 13.07
C GLY A 237 -5.80 18.06 11.93
N LEU A 238 -6.28 18.03 10.68
CA LEU A 238 -5.46 18.31 9.50
C LEU A 238 -5.03 19.78 9.48
N LYS A 239 -3.76 20.03 9.19
CA LYS A 239 -3.15 21.37 9.20
C LYS A 239 -2.90 21.93 7.80
N PHE A 240 -3.34 21.22 6.77
CA PHE A 240 -3.20 21.59 5.35
C PHE A 240 -4.59 21.69 4.69
N PRO A 241 -4.72 22.44 3.58
CA PRO A 241 -6.01 22.64 2.94
C PRO A 241 -6.54 21.38 2.24
N LEU A 242 -7.86 21.18 2.29
CA LEU A 242 -8.57 20.14 1.54
C LEU A 242 -9.36 20.80 0.41
N LEU A 243 -9.14 20.33 -0.81
CA LEU A 243 -9.75 20.81 -2.05
C LEU A 243 -10.86 19.87 -2.48
N SER A 244 -12.03 20.42 -2.76
CA SER A 244 -13.18 19.67 -3.24
C SER A 244 -13.27 19.71 -4.76
N ASP A 245 -13.19 18.55 -5.40
CA ASP A 245 -13.52 18.36 -6.82
C ASP A 245 -14.83 17.58 -6.95
N SER A 246 -15.87 17.97 -6.20
CA SER A 246 -17.15 17.25 -6.15
C SER A 246 -17.90 17.15 -7.49
N GLN A 247 -17.49 17.92 -8.50
CA GLN A 247 -18.03 17.84 -9.87
C GLN A 247 -17.11 17.06 -10.83
N PHE A 248 -15.95 16.57 -10.36
CA PHE A 248 -14.90 15.94 -11.14
C PHE A 248 -14.35 16.83 -12.27
N SER A 249 -14.47 18.15 -12.15
CA SER A 249 -14.07 19.08 -13.20
C SER A 249 -12.55 19.10 -13.35
N PHE A 250 -11.82 19.08 -12.24
CA PHE A 250 -10.36 19.02 -12.27
C PHE A 250 -9.86 17.64 -12.69
N ALA A 251 -10.45 16.58 -12.13
CA ALA A 251 -10.12 15.20 -12.48
C ALA A 251 -10.30 14.94 -13.99
N LYS A 252 -11.42 15.37 -14.58
CA LYS A 252 -11.66 15.23 -16.02
C LYS A 252 -10.68 16.05 -16.86
N ALA A 253 -10.38 17.28 -16.46
CA ALA A 253 -9.48 18.15 -17.20
C ALA A 253 -8.02 17.64 -17.20
N MET A 254 -7.58 17.03 -16.09
CA MET A 254 -6.26 16.41 -15.96
C MET A 254 -6.20 14.99 -16.56
N GLY A 255 -7.34 14.30 -16.63
CA GLY A 255 -7.42 12.86 -16.90
C GLY A 255 -6.97 12.02 -15.70
N LEU A 256 -7.37 12.41 -14.49
CA LEU A 256 -7.03 11.65 -13.28
C LEU A 256 -7.81 10.32 -13.24
N PRO A 257 -7.18 9.22 -12.79
CA PRO A 257 -7.83 7.94 -12.66
C PRO A 257 -8.96 7.97 -11.63
N THR A 258 -10.06 7.32 -11.99
CA THR A 258 -11.25 7.14 -11.15
C THR A 258 -11.57 5.67 -10.97
N ILE A 259 -12.37 5.36 -9.96
CA ILE A 259 -12.96 4.04 -9.75
C ILE A 259 -14.45 4.19 -9.42
N ASP A 260 -15.24 3.28 -9.97
CA ASP A 260 -16.66 3.17 -9.63
C ASP A 260 -16.84 2.05 -8.60
N VAL A 261 -17.46 2.39 -7.47
CA VAL A 261 -17.75 1.46 -6.39
C VAL A 261 -19.25 1.52 -6.10
N GLY A 262 -19.99 0.56 -6.67
CA GLY A 262 -21.44 0.60 -6.67
C GLY A 262 -21.95 1.82 -7.45
N PRO A 263 -22.81 2.68 -6.87
CA PRO A 263 -23.30 3.89 -7.53
C PRO A 263 -22.38 5.11 -7.38
N MET A 264 -21.23 4.97 -6.71
CA MET A 264 -20.33 6.09 -6.41
C MET A 264 -19.07 6.03 -7.26
N THR A 265 -18.79 7.12 -7.97
CA THR A 265 -17.47 7.37 -8.57
C THR A 265 -16.59 8.07 -7.55
N MET A 266 -15.31 7.70 -7.48
CA MET A 266 -14.29 8.35 -6.65
C MET A 266 -12.96 8.44 -7.40
N LEU A 267 -12.06 9.31 -6.94
CA LEU A 267 -10.70 9.35 -7.46
C LEU A 267 -9.94 8.12 -6.96
N ARG A 268 -9.03 7.58 -7.77
CA ARG A 268 -8.02 6.66 -7.24
C ARG A 268 -6.95 7.41 -6.46
N ARG A 269 -6.27 6.72 -5.55
CA ARG A 269 -5.23 7.35 -4.74
C ARG A 269 -4.00 7.63 -5.61
N LEU A 270 -3.62 8.90 -5.68
CA LEU A 270 -2.43 9.35 -6.37
C LEU A 270 -1.91 10.62 -5.70
N THR A 271 -0.66 10.97 -5.93
CA THR A 271 -0.14 12.28 -5.52
C THR A 271 0.57 12.97 -6.65
N LEU A 272 0.17 14.20 -6.93
CA LEU A 272 0.81 15.06 -7.92
C LEU A 272 1.81 15.96 -7.23
N VAL A 273 3.01 16.06 -7.79
CA VAL A 273 3.95 17.13 -7.50
C VAL A 273 3.88 18.14 -8.64
N ILE A 274 3.53 19.39 -8.33
CA ILE A 274 3.32 20.44 -9.32
C ILE A 274 4.34 21.56 -9.10
N SER A 275 5.00 21.98 -10.17
CA SER A 275 5.95 23.09 -10.18
C SER A 275 5.71 23.95 -11.42
N HIS A 276 5.64 25.28 -11.25
CA HIS A 276 5.41 26.22 -12.35
C HIS A 276 4.15 25.90 -13.19
N GLY A 277 3.09 25.41 -12.54
CA GLY A 277 1.84 24.99 -13.20
C GLY A 277 1.95 23.72 -14.05
N ILE A 278 3.03 22.95 -13.93
CA ILE A 278 3.27 21.68 -14.63
C ILE A 278 3.37 20.56 -13.60
N VAL A 279 2.82 19.39 -13.91
CA VAL A 279 3.03 18.19 -13.09
C VAL A 279 4.48 17.71 -13.27
N GLU A 280 5.30 17.85 -12.24
CA GLU A 280 6.71 17.46 -12.22
C GLU A 280 6.87 15.96 -11.94
N HIS A 281 6.04 15.41 -11.04
CA HIS A 281 6.08 14.01 -10.66
C HIS A 281 4.70 13.49 -10.23
N VAL A 282 4.51 12.18 -10.33
CA VAL A 282 3.28 11.49 -9.97
C VAL A 282 3.62 10.25 -9.19
N PHE A 283 3.04 10.12 -8.00
CA PHE A 283 2.98 8.87 -7.27
C PHE A 283 1.68 8.18 -7.63
N TYR A 284 1.77 7.07 -8.34
CA TYR A 284 0.65 6.19 -8.64
C TYR A 284 1.17 4.78 -8.94
N PRO A 285 0.48 3.74 -8.45
CA PRO A 285 -0.56 3.81 -7.43
C PRO A 285 0.04 4.14 -6.05
N VAL A 286 -0.75 4.68 -5.13
CA VAL A 286 -0.33 4.93 -3.75
C VAL A 286 -0.67 3.74 -2.86
N PHE A 287 0.32 2.89 -2.59
CA PHE A 287 0.19 1.75 -1.69
C PHE A 287 1.55 1.31 -1.09
N PRO A 288 1.62 0.92 0.19
CA PRO A 288 0.59 1.06 1.21
C PRO A 288 0.47 2.53 1.68
N PRO A 289 -0.75 3.01 1.98
CA PRO A 289 -1.01 4.43 2.21
C PRO A 289 -0.37 5.03 3.47
N ASP A 290 0.00 4.19 4.44
CA ASP A 290 0.65 4.60 5.69
C ASP A 290 2.12 5.01 5.48
N SER A 291 2.79 4.46 4.46
CA SER A 291 4.17 4.79 4.09
C SER A 291 4.29 6.00 3.14
N HIS A 292 3.20 6.39 2.50
CA HIS A 292 3.21 7.34 1.38
C HIS A 292 3.81 8.71 1.73
N ALA A 293 3.51 9.22 2.92
CA ALA A 293 4.02 10.52 3.36
C ALA A 293 5.56 10.56 3.47
N GLU A 294 6.19 9.42 3.72
CA GLU A 294 7.66 9.29 3.72
C GLU A 294 8.22 9.28 2.30
N GLN A 295 7.59 8.55 1.38
CA GLN A 295 7.97 8.53 -0.04
C GLN A 295 7.94 9.92 -0.67
N VAL A 296 6.90 10.71 -0.35
CA VAL A 296 6.81 12.12 -0.78
C VAL A 296 7.98 12.95 -0.26
N LEU A 297 8.32 12.80 1.02
CA LEU A 297 9.41 13.57 1.64
C LEU A 297 10.79 13.18 1.09
N ASP A 298 11.02 11.87 0.90
CA ASP A 298 12.25 11.35 0.31
C ASP A 298 12.44 11.88 -1.10
N TRP A 299 11.38 11.88 -1.90
CA TRP A 299 11.41 12.43 -3.25
C TRP A 299 11.71 13.94 -3.26
N LEU A 300 11.05 14.72 -2.39
CA LEU A 300 11.29 16.17 -2.29
C LEU A 300 12.73 16.49 -1.86
N THR A 301 13.30 15.68 -0.97
CA THR A 301 14.67 15.85 -0.48
C THR A 301 15.69 15.49 -1.57
N ALA A 302 15.41 14.45 -2.36
CA ALA A 302 16.24 14.05 -3.48
C ALA A 302 16.14 15.02 -4.68
N ASN A 303 15.03 15.76 -4.78
CA ASN A 303 14.75 16.69 -5.87
C ASN A 303 14.44 18.09 -5.30
N PRO A 304 15.42 18.79 -4.68
CA PRO A 304 15.16 20.11 -4.09
C PRO A 304 14.63 21.09 -5.14
N ALA A 305 13.75 22.01 -4.74
CA ALA A 305 13.31 23.09 -5.61
C ALA A 305 14.51 23.94 -6.05
N ALA A 306 14.52 24.34 -7.33
CA ALA A 306 15.59 25.15 -7.94
C ALA A 306 15.57 26.60 -7.45
#